data_AF-F5YFU0-F1
#
_entry.id   AF-F5YFU0-F1
#
_cell.length_a   1.000
_cell.length_b   1.000
_cell.length_c   1.000
_cell.angle_alpha   90.00
_cell.angle_beta   90.00
_cell.angle_gamma   90.00
#
_symmetry.space_group_name_H-M   'P 1'
#
loop_
_entity.id
_entity.type
_entity.pdbx_description
1 polymer ?
#
loop_
_entity_poly.entity_id
_entity_poly.type
_entity_poly.pdbx_seq_one_letter_code
_entity_poly.pdbx_strand_id
1 'polypeptide(L)'
;MKDTIESMVRAGKKAPPEIIKEARRVAREARKHPESYDPECPPSSPQALAEFAAQARELRKRKASPVVSIRVKPEALEKYRALGKGYTGTMGDVLNYVADNPEILAKVL
;
A
#
# COMPACT_ATOMS: atom_id res chain seq x y z
N MET A 1 -27.61 8.44 7.05
CA MET A 1 -26.51 7.89 6.23
C MET A 1 -26.13 6.54 6.82
N LYS A 2 -26.48 5.43 6.16
CA LYS A 2 -26.04 4.10 6.61
C LYS A 2 -24.62 3.90 6.07
N ASP A 3 -23.65 3.70 6.97
CA ASP A 3 -22.30 3.35 6.56
C ASP A 3 -22.34 2.07 5.75
N THR A 4 -21.82 2.11 4.51
CA THR A 4 -21.61 0.92 3.70
C THR A 4 -20.51 0.07 4.34
N ILE A 5 -20.58 -1.25 4.24
CA ILE A 5 -19.57 -2.15 4.82
C ILE A 5 -18.15 -1.77 4.38
N GLU A 6 -18.01 -1.32 3.13
CA GLU A 6 -16.75 -0.84 2.56
C GLU A 6 -16.20 0.42 3.27
N SER A 7 -17.07 1.36 3.66
CA SER A 7 -16.66 2.55 4.42
C SER A 7 -16.27 2.20 5.86
N MET A 8 -16.94 1.22 6.47
CA MET A 8 -16.61 0.73 7.82
C MET A 8 -15.23 0.06 7.86
N VAL A 9 -14.95 -0.84 6.90
CA VAL A 9 -13.67 -1.55 6.81
C VAL A 9 -12.52 -0.57 6.52
N ARG A 10 -12.74 0.39 5.62
CA ARG A 10 -11.74 1.42 5.29
C ARG A 10 -11.42 2.35 6.47
N ALA A 11 -12.40 2.56 7.36
CA ALA A 11 -12.23 3.32 8.61
C ALA A 11 -11.64 2.48 9.77
N GLY A 12 -11.24 1.23 9.53
CA GLY A 12 -10.70 0.34 10.56
C GLY A 12 -11.75 -0.15 11.58
N LYS A 13 -13.04 0.09 11.33
CA LYS A 13 -14.13 -0.41 12.17
C LYS A 13 -14.42 -1.87 11.80
N LYS A 14 -14.72 -2.69 12.81
CA LYS A 14 -15.12 -4.09 12.58
C LYS A 14 -16.43 -4.14 11.79
N ALA A 15 -16.45 -5.00 10.77
CA ALA A 15 -17.67 -5.30 10.02
C ALA A 15 -18.77 -5.86 10.95
N PRO A 16 -20.05 -5.76 10.56
CA PRO A 16 -21.15 -6.30 11.36
C PRO A 16 -20.95 -7.79 11.72
N PRO A 17 -21.37 -8.21 12.93
CA PRO A 17 -21.10 -9.56 13.44
C PRO A 17 -21.70 -10.68 12.57
N GLU A 18 -22.85 -10.43 11.94
CA GLU A 18 -23.50 -11.35 11.01
C GLU A 18 -22.63 -11.69 9.79
N ILE A 19 -21.98 -10.68 9.20
CA ILE A 19 -21.11 -10.86 8.03
C ILE A 19 -19.85 -11.65 8.40
N ILE A 20 -19.29 -11.39 9.58
CA ILE A 20 -18.13 -12.13 10.09
C ILE A 20 -18.50 -13.60 10.34
N LYS A 21 -19.68 -13.86 10.89
CA LYS A 21 -20.20 -15.21 11.12
C LYS A 21 -20.39 -15.96 9.82
N GLU A 22 -20.98 -15.30 8.82
CA GLU A 22 -21.20 -15.90 7.50
C GLU A 22 -19.89 -16.15 6.75
N ALA A 23 -18.95 -15.20 6.75
CA ALA A 23 -17.62 -15.40 6.18
C ALA A 23 -16.88 -16.58 6.83
N ARG A 24 -17.01 -16.75 8.15
CA ARG A 24 -16.46 -17.91 8.87
C ARG A 24 -17.16 -19.22 8.50
N ARG A 25 -18.47 -19.20 8.26
CA ARG A 25 -19.24 -20.37 7.82
C ARG A 25 -18.76 -20.82 6.45
N VAL A 26 -18.70 -19.89 5.48
CA VAL A 26 -18.20 -20.15 4.12
C VAL A 26 -16.76 -20.67 4.15
N ALA A 27 -15.87 -20.07 4.93
CA ALA A 27 -14.48 -20.53 5.05
C ALA A 27 -14.37 -21.95 5.64
N ARG A 28 -15.23 -22.30 6.61
CA ARG A 28 -15.29 -23.65 7.19
C ARG A 28 -15.82 -24.68 6.19
N GLU A 29 -16.79 -24.29 5.38
CA GLU A 29 -17.38 -25.14 4.34
C GLU A 29 -16.37 -25.39 3.22
N ALA A 30 -15.71 -24.35 2.73
CA ALA A 30 -14.63 -24.45 1.74
C ALA A 30 -13.50 -25.39 2.18
N ARG A 31 -13.10 -25.36 3.46
CA ARG A 31 -12.08 -26.25 4.03
C ARG A 31 -12.45 -27.75 4.05
N LYS A 32 -13.73 -28.09 3.90
CA LYS A 32 -14.16 -29.50 3.83
C LYS A 32 -13.93 -30.10 2.45
N HIS A 33 -13.74 -29.26 1.43
CA HIS A 33 -13.45 -29.72 0.08
C HIS A 33 -11.94 -29.90 -0.08
N PRO A 34 -11.49 -30.97 -0.76
CA PRO A 34 -10.08 -31.17 -1.05
C PRO A 34 -9.55 -30.05 -1.96
N GLU A 35 -8.29 -29.67 -1.74
CA GLU A 35 -7.60 -28.68 -2.57
C GLU A 35 -7.42 -29.23 -3.99
N SER A 36 -8.13 -28.63 -4.95
CA SER A 36 -8.03 -28.96 -6.36
C SER A 36 -7.28 -27.83 -7.07
N TYR A 37 -6.11 -28.13 -7.62
CA TYR A 37 -5.33 -27.17 -8.39
C TYR A 37 -5.65 -27.32 -9.87
N ASP A 38 -5.68 -26.19 -10.58
CA ASP A 38 -5.83 -26.18 -12.03
C ASP A 38 -4.58 -26.82 -12.68
N PRO A 39 -4.71 -27.65 -13.72
CA PRO A 39 -3.57 -28.21 -14.44
C PRO A 39 -2.56 -27.17 -14.95
N GLU A 40 -3.04 -25.98 -15.33
CA GLU A 40 -2.23 -24.86 -15.80
C GLU A 40 -1.66 -24.01 -14.65
N CYS A 41 -2.14 -24.22 -13.41
CA CYS A 41 -1.73 -23.50 -12.21
C CYS A 41 -1.44 -24.46 -11.04
N PRO A 42 -0.32 -25.20 -11.12
CA PRO A 42 0.07 -26.14 -10.07
C PRO A 42 0.41 -25.40 -8.76
N PRO A 43 0.37 -26.11 -7.62
CA PRO A 43 0.78 -25.54 -6.34
C PRO A 43 2.24 -25.06 -6.40
N SER A 44 2.49 -23.87 -5.87
CA SER A 44 3.85 -23.33 -5.75
C SER A 44 4.70 -24.23 -4.85
N SER A 45 5.92 -24.56 -5.29
CA SER A 45 6.84 -25.33 -4.46
C SER A 45 7.20 -24.56 -3.18
N PRO A 46 7.51 -25.24 -2.06
CA PRO A 46 7.94 -24.58 -0.84
C PRO A 46 9.15 -23.64 -1.03
N GLN A 47 10.03 -23.99 -1.97
CA GLN A 47 11.18 -23.16 -2.34
C GLN A 47 10.75 -21.87 -3.05
N ALA A 48 9.84 -21.96 -4.03
CA ALA A 48 9.30 -20.77 -4.71
C ALA A 48 8.60 -19.84 -3.72
N LEU A 49 7.83 -20.39 -2.77
CA LEU A 49 7.20 -19.61 -1.70
C LEU A 49 8.22 -18.88 -0.81
N ALA A 50 9.34 -19.53 -0.48
CA ALA A 50 10.42 -18.92 0.29
C ALA A 50 11.10 -17.78 -0.48
N GLU A 51 11.33 -17.96 -1.79
CA GLU A 51 11.87 -16.93 -2.67
C GLU A 51 10.95 -15.72 -2.79
N PHE A 52 9.64 -15.95 -3.00
CA PHE A 52 8.65 -14.87 -3.01
C PHE A 52 8.61 -14.11 -1.67
N ALA A 53 8.68 -14.83 -0.55
CA ALA A 53 8.73 -14.21 0.77
C ALA A 53 10.00 -13.35 0.96
N ALA A 54 11.15 -13.82 0.47
CA ALA A 54 12.41 -13.08 0.51
C ALA A 54 12.34 -11.81 -0.36
N GLN A 55 11.88 -11.93 -1.61
CA GLN A 55 11.69 -10.78 -2.50
C GLN A 55 10.72 -9.75 -1.94
N ALA A 56 9.59 -10.20 -1.37
CA ALA A 56 8.63 -9.31 -0.74
C ALA A 56 9.23 -8.55 0.46
N ARG A 57 10.10 -9.19 1.25
CA ARG A 57 10.83 -8.52 2.34
C ARG A 57 11.79 -7.47 1.79
N GLU A 58 12.54 -7.79 0.74
CA GLU A 58 13.43 -6.83 0.09
C GLU A 58 12.68 -5.62 -0.46
N LEU A 59 11.58 -5.85 -1.18
CA LEU A 59 10.76 -4.78 -1.73
C LEU A 59 10.19 -3.88 -0.63
N ARG A 60 9.76 -4.45 0.50
CA ARG A 60 9.31 -3.65 1.67
C ARG A 60 10.44 -2.81 2.26
N LYS A 61 11.66 -3.37 2.36
CA LYS A 61 12.84 -2.61 2.83
C LYS A 61 13.16 -1.44 1.89
N ARG A 62 13.11 -1.65 0.56
CA ARG A 62 13.35 -0.61 -0.44
C ARG A 62 12.27 0.47 -0.45
N LYS A 63 11.02 0.12 -0.12
CA LYS A 63 9.87 1.06 -0.09
C LYS A 63 9.75 1.85 1.21
N ALA A 64 10.51 1.54 2.25
CA ALA A 64 10.47 2.28 3.50
C ALA A 64 11.26 3.59 3.38
N SER A 65 10.76 4.52 2.55
CA SER A 65 11.31 5.87 2.50
C SER A 65 11.25 6.48 3.92
N PRO A 66 12.37 7.03 4.43
CA PRO A 66 12.39 7.60 5.77
C PRO A 66 11.39 8.76 5.85
N VAL A 67 10.63 8.81 6.94
CA VAL A 67 9.70 9.92 7.20
C VAL A 67 10.50 11.08 7.77
N VAL A 68 10.52 12.20 7.05
CA VAL A 68 11.18 13.44 7.46
C VAL A 68 10.14 14.55 7.63
N SER A 69 10.39 15.47 8.56
CA SER A 69 9.58 16.67 8.74
C SER A 69 10.38 17.89 8.28
N ILE A 70 9.86 18.61 7.28
CA ILE A 70 10.51 19.76 6.66
C ILE A 70 9.56 20.95 6.74
N ARG A 71 10.11 22.15 7.05
CA ARG A 71 9.33 23.39 7.00
C ARG A 71 9.28 23.92 5.57
N VAL A 72 8.07 24.21 5.10
CA VAL A 72 7.80 24.75 3.76
C VAL A 72 7.06 26.09 3.90
N LYS A 73 7.29 27.03 2.98
CA LYS A 73 6.54 28.29 2.94
C LYS A 73 5.04 28.01 2.68
N PRO A 74 4.10 28.73 3.31
CA PRO A 74 2.67 28.51 3.12
C PRO A 74 2.23 28.58 1.65
N GLU A 75 2.74 29.57 0.92
CA GLU A 75 2.46 29.77 -0.52
C GLU A 75 2.86 28.57 -1.39
N ALA A 76 3.97 27.91 -1.04
CA ALA A 76 4.42 26.72 -1.75
C ALA A 76 3.52 25.53 -1.46
N LEU A 77 3.11 25.36 -0.20
CA LEU A 77 2.19 24.30 0.21
C LEU A 77 0.84 24.41 -0.51
N GLU A 78 0.32 25.62 -0.68
CA GLU A 78 -0.93 25.85 -1.42
C GLU A 78 -0.83 25.41 -2.89
N LYS A 79 0.30 25.73 -3.56
CA LYS A 79 0.56 25.29 -4.94
C LYS A 79 0.56 23.78 -5.06
N TYR A 80 1.21 23.07 -4.14
CA TYR A 80 1.20 21.60 -4.15
C TYR A 80 -0.19 21.05 -3.84
N ARG A 81 -0.89 21.60 -2.84
CA ARG A 81 -2.24 21.15 -2.49
C ARG A 81 -3.24 21.31 -3.63
N ALA A 82 -3.05 22.31 -4.50
CA ALA A 82 -3.86 22.51 -5.70
C ALA A 82 -3.74 21.37 -6.74
N LEU A 83 -2.65 20.58 -6.71
CA LEU A 83 -2.48 19.39 -7.56
C LEU A 83 -3.42 18.23 -7.19
N GLY A 84 -4.10 18.33 -6.05
CA GLY A 84 -5.10 17.36 -5.61
C GLY A 84 -4.52 16.21 -4.78
N LYS A 85 -5.21 15.08 -4.77
CA LYS A 85 -4.85 13.94 -3.92
C LYS A 85 -3.50 13.35 -4.34
N GLY A 86 -2.61 13.17 -3.37
CA GLY A 86 -1.27 12.66 -3.61
C GLY A 86 -0.20 13.73 -3.77
N TYR A 87 -0.53 15.01 -3.56
CA TYR A 87 0.43 16.12 -3.64
C TYR A 87 1.68 15.92 -2.75
N THR A 88 1.55 15.21 -1.63
CA THR A 88 2.69 14.89 -0.75
C THR A 88 3.66 13.90 -1.39
N GLY A 89 3.16 12.97 -2.21
CA GLY A 89 3.99 12.07 -3.02
C GLY A 89 4.75 12.86 -4.08
N THR A 90 4.04 13.71 -4.83
CA THR A 90 4.66 14.61 -5.81
C THR A 90 5.70 15.54 -5.19
N MET A 91 5.46 16.05 -3.98
CA MET A 91 6.44 16.85 -3.25
C MET A 91 7.71 16.04 -2.94
N GLY A 92 7.56 14.76 -2.57
CA GLY A 92 8.68 13.84 -2.41
C GLY A 92 9.44 13.59 -3.70
N ASP A 93 8.72 13.37 -4.81
CA ASP A 93 9.32 13.15 -6.12
C ASP A 93 10.15 14.35 -6.60
N VAL A 94 9.65 15.58 -6.37
CA VAL A 94 10.41 16.81 -6.68
C VAL A 94 11.68 16.89 -5.84
N LEU A 95 11.63 16.56 -4.55
CA LEU A 95 12.82 16.57 -3.68
C LEU A 95 13.86 15.55 -4.15
N ASN A 96 13.43 14.34 -4.52
CA ASN A 96 14.32 13.32 -5.06
C ASN A 96 14.91 13.75 -6.41
N TYR A 97 14.07 14.31 -7.30
CA TYR A 97 14.51 14.82 -8.59
C TYR A 97 15.58 15.91 -8.43
N VAL A 98 15.38 16.86 -7.54
CA VAL A 98 16.39 17.91 -7.28
C VAL A 98 17.67 17.31 -6.71
N ALA A 99 17.59 16.28 -5.85
CA ALA A 99 18.76 15.61 -5.30
C ALA A 99 19.57 14.85 -6.37
N ASP A 100 18.90 14.27 -7.37
CA ASP A 100 19.52 13.51 -8.45
C ASP A 100 20.09 14.40 -9.59
N ASN A 101 19.78 15.70 -9.59
CA ASN A 101 20.16 16.66 -10.65
C ASN A 101 20.98 17.82 -10.05
N PRO A 102 22.32 17.68 -9.94
CA PRO A 102 23.20 18.63 -9.24
C PRO A 102 23.12 20.08 -9.74
N GLU A 103 22.85 20.27 -11.02
CA GLU A 103 22.70 21.58 -11.65
C GLU A 103 21.46 22.35 -11.18
N ILE A 104 20.42 21.63 -10.76
CA ILE A 104 19.22 22.21 -10.17
C ILE A 104 19.48 22.47 -8.69
N LEU A 105 20.10 21.51 -8.00
CA LEU A 105 20.45 21.63 -6.59
C LEU A 105 21.36 22.85 -6.34
N ALA A 106 22.34 23.08 -7.22
CA ALA A 106 23.26 24.22 -7.13
C ALA A 106 22.59 25.59 -7.25
N LYS A 107 21.34 25.67 -7.74
CA LYS A 107 20.58 26.94 -7.80
C LYS A 107 19.80 27.21 -6.52
N VAL A 108 19.69 26.22 -5.63
CA VAL A 108 18.90 26.27 -4.39
C VAL A 108 19.81 26.37 -3.15
N LEU A 109 21.07 25.92 -3.27
CA LEU A 109 22.14 26.13 -2.29
C LEU A 109 22.68 27.56 -2.35
#